data_AF-A0A1B6EHB4-F1
#
_entry.id   AF-A0A1B6EHB4-F1
#
_cell.length_a   1.000
_cell.length_b   1.000
_cell.length_c   1.000
_cell.angle_alpha   90.00
_cell.angle_beta   90.00
_cell.angle_gamma   90.00
#
_symmetry.space_group_name_H-M   'P 1'
#
loop_
_entity.id
_entity.type
_entity.pdbx_description
1 polymer ?
#
loop_
_entity_poly.entity_id
_entity_poly.type
_entity_poly.pdbx_seq_one_letter_code
_entity_poly.pdbx_strand_id
1 'polypeptide(L)'
;ARSPREWLDKSPLFSRRSREGSVNFLWSDLPRGQAAGPVVVHCSAGIGRTGCFIAICVGVSQLLGENNVDILGIVCRMRYDRGGMVQTAEQYEFIHRALALFERSLPDQSGE
;
A
#
# COMPACT_ATOMS: atom_id res chain seq x y z
N ALA A 1 18.72 7.65 -9.62
CA ALA A 1 17.66 6.95 -8.89
C ALA A 1 16.32 7.39 -9.47
N ARG A 2 15.40 6.48 -9.80
CA ARG A 2 14.10 6.83 -10.40
C ARG A 2 13.21 7.54 -9.39
N SER A 3 12.42 8.51 -9.86
CA SER A 3 11.59 9.35 -9.01
C SER A 3 10.42 8.54 -8.40
N PRO A 4 9.92 8.92 -7.21
CA PRO A 4 8.72 8.29 -6.62
C PRO A 4 7.48 8.32 -7.55
N ARG A 5 7.40 9.34 -8.43
CA ARG A 5 6.32 9.49 -9.43
C ARG A 5 6.38 8.42 -10.52
N GLU A 6 7.57 8.10 -11.02
CA GLU A 6 7.75 7.03 -12.02
C GLU A 6 7.38 5.64 -11.50
N TRP A 7 7.35 5.46 -10.18
CA TRP A 7 6.94 4.21 -9.53
C TRP A 7 5.41 4.05 -9.56
N LEU A 8 4.66 5.13 -9.33
CA LEU A 8 3.19 5.13 -9.39
C LEU A 8 2.70 4.85 -10.81
N ASP A 9 3.23 5.55 -11.80
CA ASP A 9 2.78 5.42 -13.21
C ASP A 9 3.01 4.03 -13.81
N LYS A 10 4.00 3.28 -13.30
CA LYS A 10 4.31 1.92 -13.76
C LYS A 10 3.77 0.83 -12.85
N SER A 11 3.16 1.19 -11.73
CA SER A 11 2.60 0.21 -10.80
C SER A 11 1.27 -0.35 -11.35
N PRO A 12 1.07 -1.68 -11.32
CA PRO A 12 -0.22 -2.29 -11.66
C PRO A 12 -1.36 -1.76 -10.78
N LEU A 13 -1.04 -1.26 -9.59
CA LEU A 13 -1.95 -0.67 -8.61
C LEU A 13 -2.58 0.66 -9.08
N PHE A 14 -1.94 1.41 -9.98
CA PHE A 14 -2.39 2.76 -10.38
C PHE A 14 -2.49 2.96 -11.90
N SER A 15 -2.31 1.90 -12.70
CA SER A 15 -2.43 1.99 -14.16
C SER A 15 -3.86 2.34 -14.58
N ARG A 16 -4.02 3.48 -15.26
CA ARG A 16 -5.29 4.02 -15.79
C ARG A 16 -6.07 3.08 -16.73
N ARG A 17 -5.53 1.92 -17.10
CA ARG A 17 -6.13 1.00 -18.07
C ARG A 17 -7.01 -0.08 -17.45
N SER A 18 -7.02 -0.24 -16.12
CA SER A 18 -7.97 -1.15 -15.46
C SER A 18 -8.95 -0.37 -14.60
N ARG A 19 -10.22 -0.32 -15.02
CA ARG A 19 -11.34 0.18 -14.19
C ARG A 19 -11.63 -0.74 -12.99
N GLU A 20 -10.83 -1.79 -12.79
CA GLU A 20 -10.92 -2.78 -11.72
C GLU A 20 -9.57 -2.89 -10.97
N GLY A 21 -8.87 -1.76 -10.80
CA GLY A 21 -7.62 -1.66 -10.06
C GLY A 21 -7.81 -1.76 -8.53
N SER A 22 -8.54 -2.75 -8.06
CA SER A 22 -8.56 -3.08 -6.63
C SER A 22 -7.27 -3.83 -6.29
N VAL A 23 -6.69 -3.57 -5.11
CA VAL A 23 -5.62 -4.40 -4.51
C VAL A 23 -5.90 -5.90 -4.57
N ASN A 24 -7.17 -6.29 -4.76
CA ASN A 24 -7.62 -7.64 -5.09
C ASN A 24 -6.80 -8.31 -6.20
N PHE A 25 -6.23 -7.61 -7.19
CA PHE A 25 -5.41 -8.26 -8.22
C PHE A 25 -4.15 -8.96 -7.65
N LEU A 26 -3.56 -8.42 -6.59
CA LEU A 26 -2.43 -9.06 -5.89
C LEU A 26 -2.87 -10.28 -5.06
N TRP A 27 -4.13 -10.34 -4.67
CA TRP A 27 -4.71 -11.40 -3.84
C TRP A 27 -5.51 -12.43 -4.66
N SER A 28 -5.89 -12.12 -5.90
CA SER A 28 -6.75 -12.94 -6.76
C SER A 28 -6.01 -14.11 -7.41
N ASP A 29 -4.70 -13.98 -7.60
CA ASP A 29 -3.85 -15.02 -8.19
C ASP A 29 -3.34 -16.04 -7.16
N LEU A 30 -3.63 -15.83 -5.86
CA LEU A 30 -3.32 -16.81 -4.82
C LEU A 30 -4.41 -17.90 -4.80
N PRO A 31 -4.04 -19.19 -4.88
CA PRO A 31 -5.00 -20.28 -4.89
C PRO A 31 -5.86 -20.25 -3.61
N ARG A 32 -7.17 -20.08 -3.79
CA ARG A 32 -8.14 -20.08 -2.68
C ARG A 32 -8.12 -21.47 -2.03
N GLY A 33 -7.76 -21.54 -0.75
CA GLY A 33 -7.87 -22.77 0.05
C GLY A 33 -6.55 -23.38 0.54
N GLN A 34 -5.39 -22.82 0.16
CA GLN A 34 -4.12 -23.11 0.81
C GLN A 34 -3.66 -21.84 1.52
N ALA A 35 -3.15 -21.95 2.76
CA ALA A 35 -2.57 -20.79 3.44
C ALA A 35 -1.46 -20.22 2.56
N ALA A 36 -1.76 -19.14 1.84
CA ALA A 36 -0.79 -18.47 0.99
C ALA A 36 0.40 -18.11 1.88
N GLY A 37 1.58 -18.62 1.54
CA GLY A 37 2.80 -18.29 2.26
C GLY A 37 3.03 -16.77 2.29
N PRO A 38 3.90 -16.29 3.19
CA PRO A 38 4.16 -14.86 3.31
C PRO A 38 4.66 -14.27 1.98
N VAL A 39 4.13 -13.10 1.61
CA VAL A 39 4.58 -12.36 0.43
C VAL A 39 5.96 -11.75 0.71
N VAL A 40 6.95 -12.06 -0.13
CA VAL A 40 8.29 -11.49 -0.01
C VAL A 40 8.36 -10.15 -0.74
N VAL A 41 8.66 -9.09 0.00
CA VAL A 41 8.84 -7.74 -0.54
C VAL A 41 10.27 -7.29 -0.26
N HIS A 42 11.02 -6.89 -1.30
CA HIS A 42 12.38 -6.40 -1.12
C HIS A 42 12.64 -5.11 -1.91
N CYS A 43 13.68 -4.39 -1.50
CA CYS A 43 14.25 -3.31 -2.27
C CYS A 43 15.76 -3.49 -2.35
N SER A 44 16.55 -2.56 -1.78
CA SER A 44 17.99 -2.74 -1.57
C SER A 44 18.23 -3.18 -0.11
N ALA A 45 18.07 -2.28 0.87
CA ALA A 45 18.16 -2.63 2.30
C ALA A 45 16.89 -3.28 2.89
N GLY A 46 15.80 -3.34 2.12
CA GLY A 46 14.54 -3.95 2.55
C GLY A 46 13.78 -3.16 3.63
N ILE A 47 13.92 -1.83 3.67
CA ILE A 47 13.30 -0.99 4.72
C ILE A 47 12.62 0.29 4.20
N GLY A 48 13.19 0.99 3.21
CA GLY A 48 12.61 2.22 2.67
C GLY A 48 11.40 1.98 1.75
N ARG A 49 11.65 1.67 0.46
CA ARG A 49 10.58 1.39 -0.51
C ARG A 49 9.73 0.18 -0.13
N THR A 50 10.35 -0.84 0.46
CA THR A 50 9.66 -2.00 1.04
C THR A 50 8.65 -1.56 2.10
N GLY A 51 9.06 -0.66 3.01
CA GLY A 51 8.16 -0.11 4.02
C GLY A 51 7.03 0.71 3.42
N CYS A 52 7.29 1.55 2.42
CA CYS A 52 6.22 2.28 1.72
C CYS A 52 5.19 1.33 1.10
N PHE A 53 5.65 0.30 0.39
CA PHE A 53 4.76 -0.65 -0.27
C PHE A 53 3.88 -1.39 0.75
N ILE A 54 4.50 -1.94 1.80
CA ILE A 54 3.76 -2.65 2.85
C ILE A 54 2.78 -1.71 3.56
N ALA A 55 3.19 -0.49 3.91
CA ALA A 55 2.32 0.48 4.57
C ALA A 55 1.10 0.86 3.71
N ILE A 56 1.29 1.04 2.41
CA ILE A 56 0.17 1.33 1.48
C ILE A 56 -0.77 0.11 1.39
N CYS A 57 -0.25 -1.11 1.29
CA CYS A 57 -1.10 -2.31 1.26
C CYS A 57 -1.94 -2.48 2.52
N VAL A 58 -1.34 -2.27 3.70
CA VAL A 58 -2.05 -2.33 4.99
C VAL A 58 -3.06 -1.18 5.07
N GLY A 59 -2.66 0.03 4.68
CA GLY A 59 -3.54 1.20 4.72
C GLY A 59 -4.73 1.10 3.79
N VAL A 60 -4.57 0.55 2.58
CA VAL A 60 -5.68 0.26 1.67
C VAL A 60 -6.63 -0.77 2.29
N SER A 61 -6.10 -1.78 2.97
CA SER A 61 -6.92 -2.79 3.65
C SER A 61 -7.73 -2.17 4.81
N GLN A 62 -7.13 -1.25 5.57
CA GLN A 62 -7.85 -0.47 6.60
C GLN A 62 -8.93 0.41 5.98
N LEU A 63 -8.64 1.16 4.91
CA LEU A 63 -9.64 2.00 4.23
C LEU A 63 -10.83 1.19 3.71
N LEU A 64 -10.58 0.01 3.14
CA LEU A 64 -11.64 -0.86 2.62
C LEU A 64 -12.48 -1.51 3.73
N GLY A 65 -11.90 -1.80 4.90
CA GLY A 65 -12.59 -2.50 5.99
C GLY A 65 -13.20 -1.58 7.06
N GLU A 66 -12.55 -0.46 7.35
CA GLU A 66 -12.84 0.41 8.50
C GLU A 66 -13.21 1.85 8.07
N ASN A 67 -13.06 2.18 6.78
CA ASN A 67 -13.24 3.55 6.25
C ASN A 67 -12.39 4.59 6.99
N ASN A 68 -11.23 4.16 7.49
CA ASN A 68 -10.25 4.98 8.20
C ASN A 68 -8.87 4.35 8.02
N VAL A 69 -7.80 5.12 8.27
CA VAL A 69 -6.43 4.60 8.20
C VAL A 69 -5.51 5.28 9.21
N ASP A 70 -4.79 4.48 9.99
CA ASP A 70 -3.77 4.97 10.93
C ASP A 70 -2.36 4.72 10.39
N ILE A 71 -1.88 5.64 9.56
CA ILE A 71 -0.56 5.53 8.92
C ILE A 71 0.57 5.52 9.96
N LEU A 72 0.44 6.28 11.05
CA LEU A 72 1.44 6.31 12.11
C LEU A 72 1.48 4.96 12.84
N GLY A 73 0.34 4.42 13.22
CA GLY A 73 0.21 3.10 13.85
C GLY A 73 0.81 1.99 12.98
N ILE A 74 0.53 2.01 11.67
CA ILE A 74 1.11 1.07 10.70
C ILE A 74 2.64 1.16 10.71
N VAL A 75 3.21 2.36 10.58
CA VAL A 75 4.67 2.53 10.53
C VAL A 75 5.33 2.17 11.86
N CYS A 76 4.73 2.53 12.98
CA CYS A 76 5.19 2.14 14.31
C CYS A 76 5.22 0.61 14.48
N ARG A 77 4.17 -0.09 14.04
CA ARG A 77 4.11 -1.56 14.06
C ARG A 77 5.20 -2.17 13.17
N MET A 78 5.33 -1.70 11.94
CA MET A 78 6.37 -2.18 11.02
C MET A 78 7.79 -1.95 11.59
N ARG A 79 8.03 -0.82 12.26
CA ARG A 79 9.33 -0.51 12.87
C ARG A 79 9.64 -1.40 14.09
N TYR A 80 8.61 -1.88 14.78
CA TYR A 80 8.78 -2.89 15.82
C TYR A 80 9.20 -4.24 15.21
N ASP A 81 8.56 -4.65 14.11
CA ASP A 81 8.84 -5.95 13.47
C ASP A 81 10.19 -5.94 12.70
N ARG A 82 10.54 -4.81 12.09
CA ARG A 82 11.82 -4.58 11.43
C ARG A 82 12.25 -3.13 11.60
N GLY A 83 13.31 -2.89 12.36
CA GLY A 83 13.83 -1.54 12.59
C GLY A 83 14.14 -0.78 11.28
N GLY A 84 13.81 0.51 11.26
CA GLY A 84 14.12 1.39 10.13
C GLY A 84 13.13 1.39 8.96
N MET A 85 11.98 0.70 9.08
CA MET A 85 10.92 0.75 8.07
C MET A 85 10.44 2.18 7.85
N VAL A 86 10.36 2.58 6.56
CA VAL A 86 10.12 3.95 6.09
C VAL A 86 11.19 4.92 6.62
N GLN A 87 12.16 5.25 5.77
CA GLN A 87 13.42 5.86 6.21
C GLN A 87 13.42 7.40 6.14
N THR A 88 12.61 8.01 5.27
CA THR A 88 12.65 9.45 5.03
C THR A 88 11.27 10.08 5.13
N ALA A 89 11.22 11.40 5.35
CA ALA A 89 9.97 12.14 5.42
C ALA A 89 9.20 12.08 4.10
N GLU A 90 9.90 12.11 2.96
CA GLU A 90 9.30 12.04 1.62
C GLU A 90 8.64 10.68 1.38
N GLN A 91 9.22 9.60 1.93
CA GLN A 91 8.63 8.26 1.89
C GLN A 91 7.36 8.18 2.73
N TYR A 92 7.36 8.81 3.91
CA TYR A 92 6.20 8.88 4.78
C TYR A 92 5.08 9.71 4.14
N GLU A 93 5.41 10.88 3.60
CA GLU A 93 4.49 11.73 2.86
C GLU A 93 3.92 11.02 1.63
N PHE A 94 4.75 10.25 0.92
CA PHE A 94 4.30 9.46 -0.23
C PHE A 94 3.20 8.46 0.15
N ILE A 95 3.28 7.81 1.31
CA ILE A 95 2.25 6.90 1.81
C ILE A 95 0.93 7.65 2.00
N HIS A 96 0.96 8.81 2.66
CA HIS A 96 -0.22 9.67 2.83
C HIS A 96 -0.85 10.06 1.49
N ARG A 97 -0.04 10.53 0.53
CA ARG A 97 -0.54 10.94 -0.79
C ARG A 97 -1.17 9.76 -1.54
N ALA A 98 -0.55 8.58 -1.49
CA ALA A 98 -1.05 7.39 -2.17
C ALA A 98 -2.40 6.94 -1.59
N LEU A 99 -2.53 6.92 -0.25
CA LEU A 99 -3.78 6.52 0.42
C LEU A 99 -4.89 7.55 0.22
N ALA A 100 -4.61 8.84 0.28
CA ALA A 100 -5.59 9.89 0.00
C ALA A 100 -6.08 9.86 -1.47
N LEU A 101 -5.22 9.48 -2.42
CA LEU A 101 -5.63 9.27 -3.81
C LEU A 101 -6.51 8.02 -3.96
N PHE A 102 -6.19 6.96 -3.24
CA PHE A 102 -6.98 5.73 -3.23
C PHE A 102 -8.37 5.95 -2.63
N GLU A 103 -8.45 6.61 -1.47
CA GLU A 103 -9.71 6.96 -0.81
C GLU A 103 -10.67 7.71 -1.75
N ARG A 104 -10.17 8.72 -2.49
CA ARG A 104 -10.95 9.47 -3.49
C ARG A 104 -11.44 8.63 -4.67
N SER A 105 -10.86 7.46 -4.89
CA SER A 105 -11.27 6.53 -5.94
C SER A 105 -12.34 5.55 -5.46
N LEU A 106 -12.60 5.49 -4.15
CA LEU A 106 -13.67 4.66 -3.60
C LEU A 106 -15.03 5.27 -3.96
N PRO A 107 -16.03 4.44 -4.29
CA PRO A 107 -17.38 4.92 -4.50
C PRO A 107 -17.89 5.55 -3.20
N ASP A 108 -18.46 6.75 -3.32
CA ASP A 108 -19.04 7.49 -2.21
C ASP A 108 -20.05 6.59 -1.48
N GLN A 109 -19.75 6.25 -0.23
CA GLN A 109 -20.64 5.45 0.62
C GLN A 109 -21.68 6.34 1.34
N SER A 110 -21.80 7.63 0.99
CA SER A 110 -22.87 8.49 1.48
C SER A 110 -24.20 8.20 0.76
N GLY A 111 -24.75 7.01 1.02
CA GLY A 111 -26.11 6.64 0.67
C GLY A 111 -26.95 6.38 1.92
N GLU A 112 -27.86 7.34 2.17
CA GLU A 112 -29.03 7.34 3.09
C GLU A 112 -28.83 7.33 4.61
#